data_AF-A0A920V2F2-F1
#
_entry.id   AF-A0A920V2F2-F1
#
_cell.length_a   1.000
_cell.length_b   1.000
_cell.length_c   1.000
_cell.angle_alpha   90.00
_cell.angle_beta   90.00
_cell.angle_gamma   90.00
#
_symmetry.space_group_name_H-M   'P 1'
#
loop_
_entity.id
_entity.type
_entity.pdbx_description
1 polymer ?
#
loop_
_entity_poly.entity_id
_entity_poly.type
_entity_poly.pdbx_seq_one_letter_code
_entity_poly.pdbx_strand_id
1 'polypeptide(L)'
;MVDSGRGIAAAELLGTWATAEVWRPEPHVELAWLARESGNTAGAERHLLNALRASPSHPVVTAHLGQLYQDSGQSDRATAMYQRSLFSDWYQPEVRSRLASLREQGVGIGQPATTLAANPNPSFTTPIYNTVTQPTALLTPQPTPQPTPQPGPVATPQPPGNAPATAGELPVVTPK
;
A
#
# COMPACT_ATOMS: atom_id res chain seq x y z
N MET A 1 28.83 23.45 -15.01
CA MET A 1 27.92 23.98 -13.98
C MET A 1 26.54 24.35 -14.56
N VAL A 2 25.89 23.44 -15.31
CA VAL A 2 24.59 23.71 -15.97
C VAL A 2 23.45 22.85 -15.41
N ASP A 3 23.77 21.92 -14.52
CA ASP A 3 22.85 20.85 -14.10
C ASP A 3 21.87 21.29 -13.00
N SER A 4 22.35 22.08 -12.03
CA SER A 4 21.56 22.53 -10.87
C SER A 4 20.40 23.48 -11.24
N GLY A 5 20.52 24.23 -12.34
CA GLY A 5 19.47 25.14 -12.80
C GLY A 5 18.28 24.40 -13.44
N ARG A 6 18.53 23.25 -14.08
CA ARG A 6 17.45 22.41 -14.62
C ARG A 6 16.73 21.63 -13.52
N GLY A 7 17.46 21.18 -12.49
CA GLY A 7 16.87 20.46 -11.37
C GLY A 7 15.85 21.28 -10.59
N ILE A 8 16.14 22.57 -10.33
CA ILE A 8 15.23 23.46 -9.59
C ILE A 8 13.96 23.74 -10.40
N ALA A 9 14.08 24.09 -11.68
CA ALA A 9 12.93 24.33 -12.55
C ALA A 9 12.07 23.07 -12.76
N ALA A 10 12.73 21.90 -12.87
CA ALA A 10 12.03 20.61 -12.93
C ALA A 10 11.30 20.31 -11.61
N ALA A 11 11.92 20.59 -10.46
CA ALA A 11 11.30 20.38 -9.15
C ALA A 11 10.06 21.26 -8.95
N GLU A 12 10.07 22.52 -9.39
CA GLU A 12 8.89 23.38 -9.32
C GLU A 12 7.74 22.84 -10.19
N LEU A 13 8.03 22.48 -11.45
CA LEU A 13 7.02 21.90 -12.34
C LEU A 13 6.45 20.60 -11.76
N LEU A 14 7.30 19.70 -11.29
CA LEU A 14 6.88 18.45 -10.65
C LEU A 14 6.11 18.68 -9.35
N GLY A 15 6.44 19.73 -8.60
CA GLY A 15 5.70 20.15 -7.41
C GLY A 15 4.26 20.57 -7.76
N THR A 16 4.10 21.41 -8.78
CA THR A 16 2.76 21.79 -9.27
C THR A 16 1.98 20.57 -9.76
N TRP A 17 2.64 19.67 -10.49
CA TRP A 17 2.02 18.45 -11.00
C TRP A 17 1.61 17.48 -9.86
N ALA A 18 2.46 17.31 -8.85
CA ALA A 18 2.18 16.51 -7.65
C ALA A 18 0.93 17.01 -6.91
N THR A 19 0.73 18.33 -6.87
CA THR A 19 -0.46 18.92 -6.23
C THR A 19 -1.73 18.83 -7.09
N ALA A 20 -1.58 18.83 -8.41
CA ALA A 20 -2.70 18.69 -9.35
C ALA A 20 -3.16 17.23 -9.45
N GLU A 21 -2.24 16.27 -9.38
CA GLU A 21 -2.49 14.85 -9.58
C GLU A 21 -2.03 14.02 -8.38
N VAL A 22 -2.64 14.26 -7.22
CA VAL A 22 -2.32 13.58 -5.94
C VAL A 22 -2.43 12.05 -6.01
N TRP A 23 -3.22 11.52 -6.94
CA TRP A 23 -3.38 10.08 -7.18
C TRP A 23 -2.26 9.44 -8.01
N ARG A 24 -1.34 10.23 -8.59
CA ARG A 24 -0.29 9.73 -9.47
C ARG A 24 1.03 9.60 -8.71
N PRO A 25 1.66 8.41 -8.70
CA PRO A 25 2.96 8.23 -8.05
C PRO A 25 4.13 8.87 -8.81
N GLU A 26 4.03 9.04 -10.13
CA GLU A 26 5.10 9.54 -11.01
C GLU A 26 5.70 10.90 -10.58
N PRO A 27 4.92 11.97 -10.33
CA PRO A 27 5.50 13.25 -9.89
C PRO A 27 6.30 13.11 -8.59
N HIS A 28 5.82 12.27 -7.67
CA HIS A 28 6.49 12.02 -6.41
C HIS A 28 7.76 11.16 -6.57
N VAL A 29 7.79 10.23 -7.53
CA VAL A 29 8.99 9.46 -7.87
C VAL A 29 10.08 10.37 -8.44
N GLU A 30 9.74 11.27 -9.34
CA GLU A 30 10.70 12.22 -9.94
C GLU A 30 11.22 13.22 -8.90
N LEU A 31 10.35 13.76 -8.03
CA LEU A 31 10.77 14.59 -6.91
C LEU A 31 11.70 13.85 -5.95
N ALA A 32 11.48 12.55 -5.74
CA ALA A 32 12.37 11.74 -4.93
C ALA A 32 13.75 11.54 -5.58
N TRP A 33 13.78 11.38 -6.90
CA TRP A 33 15.03 11.28 -7.64
C TRP A 33 15.85 12.58 -7.54
N LEU A 34 15.23 13.74 -7.74
CA LEU A 34 15.87 15.05 -7.56
C LEU A 34 16.34 15.27 -6.11
N ALA A 35 15.53 14.88 -5.13
CA ALA A 35 15.91 14.95 -3.72
C ALA A 35 17.11 14.04 -3.41
N ARG A 36 17.19 12.85 -4.02
CA ARG A 36 18.33 11.95 -3.87
C ARG A 36 19.59 12.55 -4.53
N GLU A 37 19.48 13.10 -5.73
CA GLU A 37 20.61 13.69 -6.45
C GLU A 37 21.20 14.91 -5.73
N SER A 38 20.36 15.65 -5.01
CA SER A 38 20.78 16.74 -4.11
C SER A 38 21.31 16.26 -2.75
N GLY A 39 21.43 14.95 -2.51
CA GLY A 39 21.87 14.37 -1.24
C GLY A 39 20.84 14.41 -0.12
N ASN A 40 19.61 14.85 -0.40
CA ASN A 40 18.50 14.87 0.55
C ASN A 40 17.74 13.54 0.55
N THR A 41 18.40 12.50 1.07
CA THR A 41 17.84 11.15 1.20
C THR A 41 16.52 11.12 1.97
N ALA A 42 16.41 11.91 3.05
CA ALA A 42 15.18 11.99 3.86
C ALA A 42 14.00 12.61 3.08
N GLY A 43 14.28 13.64 2.27
CA GLY A 43 13.30 14.22 1.37
C GLY A 43 12.83 13.21 0.32
N ALA A 44 13.77 12.48 -0.28
CA ALA A 44 13.47 11.44 -1.24
C ALA A 44 12.57 10.34 -0.67
N GLU A 45 12.86 9.88 0.55
CA GLU A 45 12.05 8.89 1.25
C GLU A 45 10.61 9.39 1.43
N ARG A 46 10.45 10.63 1.90
CA ARG A 46 9.13 11.23 2.11
C ARG A 46 8.31 11.31 0.81
N HIS A 47 8.95 11.67 -0.30
CA HIS A 47 8.29 11.72 -1.60
C HIS A 47 7.88 10.32 -2.08
N LEU A 48 8.74 9.31 -1.93
CA LEU A 48 8.39 7.92 -2.27
C LEU A 48 7.28 7.34 -1.36
N LEU A 49 7.27 7.69 -0.08
CA LEU A 49 6.19 7.30 0.83
C LEU A 49 4.85 7.96 0.45
N ASN A 50 4.86 9.18 -0.08
CA ASN A 50 3.66 9.80 -0.66
C ASN A 50 3.21 9.05 -1.92
N ALA A 51 4.13 8.72 -2.82
CA ALA A 51 3.83 7.92 -4.00
C ALA A 51 3.22 6.55 -3.64
N LEU A 52 3.75 5.91 -2.58
CA LEU A 52 3.25 4.63 -2.09
C LEU A 52 1.86 4.76 -1.44
N ARG A 53 1.53 5.91 -0.84
CA ARG A 53 0.16 6.18 -0.34
C ARG A 53 -0.85 6.29 -1.47
N ALA A 54 -0.45 6.88 -2.60
CA ALA A 54 -1.29 6.93 -3.80
C ALA A 54 -1.44 5.53 -4.44
N SER A 55 -0.34 4.78 -4.54
CA SER A 55 -0.31 3.45 -5.16
C SER A 55 0.49 2.43 -4.31
N PRO A 56 -0.16 1.75 -3.34
CA PRO A 56 0.51 0.88 -2.36
C PRO A 56 1.22 -0.35 -2.93
N SER A 57 0.86 -0.77 -4.13
CA SER A 57 1.41 -1.94 -4.83
C SER A 57 2.35 -1.58 -5.98
N HIS A 58 2.68 -0.29 -6.17
CA HIS A 58 3.45 0.15 -7.32
C HIS A 58 4.88 -0.41 -7.29
N PRO A 59 5.27 -1.25 -8.28
CA PRO A 59 6.56 -1.92 -8.28
C PRO A 59 7.71 -0.93 -8.37
N VAL A 60 7.60 0.09 -9.23
CA VAL A 60 8.64 1.12 -9.43
C VAL A 60 8.90 1.95 -8.17
N VAL A 61 7.85 2.42 -7.47
CA VAL A 61 8.00 3.16 -6.20
C VAL A 61 8.74 2.32 -5.16
N THR A 62 8.37 1.04 -5.04
CA THR A 62 9.01 0.12 -4.11
C THR A 62 10.47 -0.16 -4.49
N ALA A 63 10.78 -0.25 -5.80
CA ALA A 63 12.16 -0.35 -6.27
C ALA A 63 12.99 0.89 -5.94
N HIS A 64 12.44 2.09 -6.12
CA HIS A 64 13.13 3.33 -5.75
C HIS A 64 13.39 3.46 -4.25
N LEU A 65 12.48 2.97 -3.40
CA LEU A 65 12.74 2.86 -1.95
C LEU A 65 13.92 1.89 -1.68
N GLY A 66 13.96 0.76 -2.37
CA GLY A 66 15.10 -0.16 -2.30
C GLY A 66 16.42 0.50 -2.69
N GLN A 67 16.42 1.29 -3.76
CA GLN A 67 17.59 2.05 -4.20
C GLN A 67 18.01 3.10 -3.18
N LEU A 68 17.05 3.80 -2.56
CA LEU A 68 17.34 4.79 -1.55
C LEU A 68 17.96 4.17 -0.29
N TYR A 69 17.46 3.02 0.15
CA TYR A 69 18.04 2.28 1.27
C TYR A 69 19.42 1.72 0.94
N GLN A 70 19.65 1.26 -0.29
CA GLN A 70 20.96 0.81 -0.74
C GLN A 70 21.97 1.97 -0.70
N ASP A 71 21.59 3.16 -1.16
CA ASP A 71 22.41 4.37 -1.10
C ASP A 71 22.75 4.78 0.34
N SER A 72 21.80 4.54 1.25
CA SER A 72 21.95 4.80 2.69
C SER A 72 22.73 3.72 3.45
N GLY A 73 23.26 2.70 2.76
CA GLY A 73 23.97 1.56 3.37
C GLY A 73 23.05 0.56 4.11
N GLN A 74 21.74 0.70 3.99
CA GLN A 74 20.73 -0.17 4.62
C GLN A 74 20.41 -1.37 3.70
N SER A 75 21.41 -2.21 3.43
CA SER A 75 21.32 -3.32 2.46
C SER A 75 20.22 -4.34 2.75
N ASP A 76 19.90 -4.58 4.02
CA ASP A 76 18.80 -5.45 4.46
C ASP A 76 17.43 -4.91 4.00
N ARG A 77 17.15 -3.63 4.32
CA ARG A 77 15.92 -2.96 3.89
C ARG A 77 15.83 -2.82 2.37
N ALA A 78 16.96 -2.55 1.73
CA ALA A 78 17.05 -2.47 0.28
C ALA A 78 16.64 -3.81 -0.37
N THR A 79 17.17 -4.92 0.15
CA THR A 79 16.85 -6.28 -0.28
C THR A 79 15.34 -6.55 -0.14
N ALA A 80 14.75 -6.24 1.01
CA ALA A 80 13.32 -6.43 1.26
C ALA A 80 12.45 -5.63 0.28
N MET A 81 12.80 -4.37 0.01
CA MET A 81 12.05 -3.52 -0.93
C MET A 81 12.18 -4.02 -2.38
N TYR A 82 13.36 -4.41 -2.82
CA TYR A 82 13.54 -4.98 -4.16
C TYR A 82 12.78 -6.30 -4.34
N GLN A 83 12.79 -7.18 -3.33
CA GLN A 83 11.99 -8.40 -3.36
C GLN A 83 10.50 -8.10 -3.46
N ARG A 84 10.00 -7.14 -2.68
CA ARG A 84 8.59 -6.72 -2.75
C ARG A 84 8.23 -6.12 -4.10
N SER A 85 9.13 -5.34 -4.71
CA SER A 85 8.95 -4.82 -6.05
C SER A 85 8.85 -5.93 -7.09
N LEU A 86 9.76 -6.91 -7.03
CA LEU A 86 9.77 -8.08 -7.92
C LEU A 86 8.57 -9.01 -7.72
N PHE A 87 7.96 -9.00 -6.53
CA PHE A 87 6.73 -9.73 -6.26
C PHE A 87 5.53 -9.09 -6.95
N SER A 88 5.46 -7.75 -6.98
CA SER A 88 4.40 -7.02 -7.72
C SER A 88 4.59 -7.09 -9.23
N ASP A 89 5.83 -6.92 -9.71
CA ASP A 89 6.18 -7.04 -11.12
C ASP A 89 7.52 -7.77 -11.27
N TRP A 90 7.46 -8.97 -11.81
CA TRP A 90 8.61 -9.84 -11.96
C TRP A 90 9.55 -9.40 -13.10
N TYR A 91 9.08 -8.57 -14.04
CA TYR A 91 9.85 -8.15 -15.21
C TYR A 91 10.56 -6.80 -14.98
N GLN A 92 11.54 -6.80 -14.08
CA GLN A 92 12.37 -5.63 -13.79
C GLN A 92 13.87 -6.00 -13.76
N PRO A 93 14.55 -6.05 -14.92
CA PRO A 93 15.94 -6.51 -15.01
C PRO A 93 16.92 -5.66 -14.19
N GLU A 94 16.67 -4.36 -14.08
CA GLU A 94 17.47 -3.42 -13.28
C GLU A 94 17.37 -3.74 -11.80
N VAL A 95 16.17 -4.04 -11.30
CA VAL A 95 15.93 -4.41 -9.90
C VAL A 95 16.59 -5.75 -9.59
N ARG A 96 16.50 -6.72 -10.50
CA ARG A 96 17.18 -8.03 -10.36
C ARG A 96 18.70 -7.87 -10.29
N SER A 97 19.26 -7.01 -11.14
CA SER A 97 20.69 -6.69 -11.15
C SER A 97 21.12 -6.06 -9.82
N ARG A 98 20.39 -5.04 -9.33
CA ARG A 98 20.68 -4.39 -8.05
C ARG A 98 20.58 -5.33 -6.86
N LEU A 99 19.55 -6.18 -6.84
CA LEU A 99 19.38 -7.22 -5.82
C LEU A 99 20.53 -8.23 -5.84
N ALA A 100 20.97 -8.65 -7.02
CA ALA A 100 22.15 -9.51 -7.15
C ALA A 100 23.39 -8.81 -6.60
N SER A 101 23.67 -7.57 -7.00
CA SER A 101 24.81 -6.80 -6.46
C SER A 101 24.78 -6.65 -4.95
N LEU A 102 23.60 -6.43 -4.35
CA LEU A 102 23.45 -6.36 -2.89
C LEU A 102 23.75 -7.69 -2.19
N ARG A 103 23.34 -8.81 -2.80
CA ARG A 103 23.66 -10.14 -2.28
C ARG A 103 25.17 -10.36 -2.30
N GLU A 104 25.83 -10.06 -3.42
CA GLU A 104 27.29 -10.17 -3.53
C GLU A 104 28.01 -9.30 -2.48
N GLN A 105 27.50 -8.10 -2.18
CA GLN A 105 28.03 -7.23 -1.13
C GLN A 105 27.74 -7.75 0.29
N GLY A 106 26.63 -8.47 0.48
CA GLY A 106 26.22 -9.06 1.75
C GLY A 106 26.76 -10.47 2.03
N VAL A 107 27.32 -11.15 1.01
CA VAL A 107 27.94 -12.50 1.13
C VAL A 107 29.14 -12.53 2.08
N GLY A 108 29.64 -11.36 2.52
CA GLY A 108 30.63 -11.26 3.60
C GLY A 108 30.06 -11.32 5.03
N ILE A 109 28.75 -11.13 5.24
CA ILE A 109 28.17 -10.98 6.59
C ILE A 109 26.82 -11.71 6.68
N GLY A 110 26.86 -13.04 6.79
CA GLY A 110 25.87 -13.78 7.58
C GLY A 110 24.47 -14.03 6.99
N GLN A 111 24.36 -14.54 5.76
CA GLN A 111 23.23 -15.42 5.40
C GLN A 111 23.73 -16.72 4.77
N PRO A 112 23.11 -17.88 5.11
CA PRO A 112 23.55 -19.17 4.65
C PRO A 112 23.48 -19.21 3.13
N ALA A 113 24.60 -19.60 2.51
CA ALA A 113 24.61 -20.02 1.13
C ALA A 113 23.58 -21.16 0.97
N THR A 114 22.39 -20.85 0.48
CA THR A 114 21.68 -21.83 -0.34
C THR A 114 22.53 -21.95 -1.59
N THR A 115 23.54 -22.82 -1.52
CA THR A 115 24.29 -23.32 -2.65
C THR A 115 23.27 -23.80 -3.67
N LEU A 116 22.98 -22.95 -4.64
CA LEU A 116 22.16 -23.27 -5.80
C LEU A 116 23.02 -24.18 -6.68
N ALA A 117 23.11 -25.44 -6.28
CA ALA A 117 23.55 -26.51 -7.14
C ALA A 117 22.59 -26.50 -8.35
N ALA A 118 23.10 -26.04 -9.49
CA ALA A 118 22.42 -26.11 -10.76
C ALA A 118 22.19 -27.58 -11.13
N ASN A 119 21.01 -28.10 -10.77
CA ASN A 119 20.50 -29.36 -11.28
C ASN A 119 19.40 -29.01 -12.30
N PRO A 120 19.59 -29.31 -13.61
CA PRO A 120 18.66 -28.93 -14.64
C PRO A 120 17.51 -29.94 -14.70
N ASN A 121 16.47 -29.73 -13.90
CA ASN A 121 15.20 -30.39 -14.15
C ASN A 121 14.02 -29.44 -13.83
N PRO A 122 13.20 -29.05 -14.81
CA PRO A 122 12.11 -28.11 -14.59
C PRO A 122 10.89 -28.87 -14.06
N SER A 123 10.70 -28.86 -12.75
CA SER A 123 9.43 -29.30 -12.14
C SER A 123 8.83 -28.15 -11.36
N PHE A 124 7.75 -27.59 -11.92
CA PHE A 124 6.91 -26.57 -11.31
C PHE A 124 6.51 -26.99 -9.90
N THR A 125 6.98 -26.26 -8.89
CA THR A 125 6.47 -26.37 -7.51
C THR A 125 5.80 -25.05 -7.17
N THR A 126 4.47 -25.11 -7.02
CA THR A 126 3.61 -24.02 -6.55
C THR A 126 3.93 -23.68 -5.09
N PRO A 127 3.76 -22.41 -4.66
CA PRO A 127 3.90 -22.07 -3.24
C PRO A 127 2.71 -22.64 -2.46
N ILE A 128 2.97 -23.63 -1.60
CA ILE A 128 2.02 -24.06 -0.58
C ILE A 128 2.04 -23.02 0.53
N TYR A 129 0.89 -22.38 0.77
CA TYR A 129 0.66 -21.58 1.97
C TYR A 129 0.88 -22.46 3.20
N ASN A 130 1.84 -22.08 4.05
CA ASN A 130 2.04 -22.69 5.36
C ASN A 130 0.74 -22.60 6.18
N THR A 131 0.14 -23.76 6.44
CA THR A 131 -0.90 -23.93 7.44
C THR A 131 -0.26 -23.82 8.82
N VAL A 132 -0.57 -22.73 9.53
CA VAL A 132 -0.29 -22.65 10.97
C VAL A 132 -1.04 -23.79 11.64
N THR A 133 -0.28 -24.66 12.29
CA THR A 133 -0.74 -25.81 13.06
C THR A 133 -1.50 -25.29 14.28
N GLN A 134 -2.82 -25.51 14.32
CA GLN A 134 -3.61 -25.32 15.54
C GLN A 134 -3.27 -26.46 16.51
N PRO A 135 -3.01 -26.20 17.81
CA PRO A 135 -2.98 -27.25 18.81
C PRO A 135 -4.39 -27.80 19.03
N THR A 136 -4.54 -29.11 18.86
CA THR A 136 -5.77 -29.87 19.09
C THR A 136 -6.26 -29.70 20.53
N ALA A 137 -7.33 -28.92 20.72
CA ALA A 137 -8.10 -28.94 21.98
C ALA A 137 -9.13 -30.08 21.92
N LEU A 138 -9.05 -31.00 22.88
CA LEU A 138 -10.03 -32.06 23.09
C LEU A 138 -11.39 -31.44 23.45
N LEU A 139 -12.39 -31.53 22.57
CA LEU A 139 -13.76 -31.13 22.85
C LEU A 139 -14.41 -32.12 23.84
N THR A 140 -14.60 -31.69 25.08
CA THR A 140 -15.65 -32.24 25.96
C THR A 140 -17.03 -31.71 25.50
N PRO A 141 -18.10 -32.53 25.52
CA PRO A 141 -19.44 -32.08 25.13
C PRO A 141 -20.00 -31.02 26.10
N GLN A 142 -20.42 -29.87 25.57
CA GLN A 142 -21.12 -28.84 26.33
C GLN A 142 -22.56 -29.29 26.70
N PRO A 143 -23.08 -28.94 27.89
CA PRO A 143 -24.51 -29.04 28.17
C PRO A 143 -25.31 -27.99 27.39
N THR A 144 -26.45 -28.43 26.86
CA THR A 144 -27.44 -27.67 26.10
C THR A 144 -27.95 -26.42 26.85
N PRO A 145 -28.06 -25.25 26.21
CA PRO A 145 -28.81 -24.13 26.79
C PRO A 145 -30.32 -24.40 26.72
N GLN A 146 -31.01 -24.34 27.87
CA GLN A 146 -32.48 -24.36 27.96
C GLN A 146 -33.09 -23.09 27.31
N PRO A 147 -34.29 -23.19 26.70
CA PRO A 147 -35.01 -22.03 26.20
C PRO A 147 -35.64 -21.22 27.35
N THR A 148 -35.27 -19.93 27.46
CA THR A 148 -35.93 -18.95 28.33
C THR A 148 -37.28 -18.52 27.75
N PRO A 149 -38.34 -18.36 28.57
CA PRO A 149 -39.64 -17.89 28.11
C PRO A 149 -39.63 -16.40 27.72
N GLN A 150 -40.22 -16.09 26.56
CA GLN A 150 -40.45 -14.72 26.06
C GLN A 150 -41.48 -13.96 26.91
N PRO A 151 -41.23 -12.70 27.29
CA PRO A 151 -42.29 -11.77 27.68
C PRO A 151 -43.06 -11.28 26.43
N GLY A 152 -44.40 -11.27 26.52
CA GLY A 152 -45.32 -10.87 25.45
C GLY A 152 -45.31 -9.38 25.07
N PRO A 153 -46.16 -8.96 24.12
CA PRO A 153 -46.10 -7.65 23.49
C PRO A 153 -46.61 -6.53 24.40
N VAL A 154 -45.76 -5.52 24.65
CA VAL A 154 -46.16 -4.24 25.26
C VAL A 154 -46.65 -3.29 24.17
N ALA A 155 -47.84 -2.75 24.38
CA ALA A 155 -48.59 -1.90 23.47
C ALA A 155 -47.90 -0.57 23.15
N THR A 156 -47.94 -0.20 21.88
CA THR A 156 -47.55 1.11 21.33
C THR A 156 -48.54 2.19 21.76
N PRO A 157 -48.10 3.35 22.26
CA PRO A 157 -48.96 4.54 22.32
C PRO A 157 -49.16 5.13 20.92
N GLN A 158 -50.41 5.16 20.45
CA GLN A 158 -50.88 5.91 19.28
C GLN A 158 -50.67 7.43 19.48
N PRO A 159 -50.20 8.19 18.47
CA PRO A 159 -50.41 9.63 18.42
C PRO A 159 -51.89 9.95 18.09
N PRO A 160 -52.49 11.01 18.66
CA PRO A 160 -53.88 11.36 18.41
C PRO A 160 -54.08 11.80 16.95
N GLY A 161 -55.17 11.30 16.37
CA GLY A 161 -55.56 11.55 14.98
C GLY A 161 -55.94 13.01 14.74
N ASN A 162 -55.45 13.54 13.62
CA ASN A 162 -56.02 14.71 12.97
C ASN A 162 -56.83 14.22 11.77
N ALA A 163 -58.15 14.37 11.88
CA ALA A 163 -59.09 14.12 10.81
C ALA A 163 -58.97 15.19 9.69
N PRO A 164 -59.40 14.87 8.46
CA PRO A 164 -59.31 15.77 7.32
C PRO A 164 -60.56 16.66 7.20
N ALA A 165 -60.37 17.93 6.83
CA ALA A 165 -61.39 18.76 6.18
C ALA A 165 -60.66 19.84 5.33
N THR A 166 -60.58 19.66 4.01
CA THR A 166 -61.48 20.23 2.97
C THR A 166 -61.23 21.71 2.65
N ALA A 167 -60.76 21.93 1.41
CA ALA A 167 -61.00 23.04 0.48
C ALA A 167 -60.67 24.50 0.86
N GLY A 168 -60.05 25.21 -0.10
CA GLY A 168 -59.98 26.67 -0.16
C GLY A 168 -58.59 27.17 -0.52
N GLU A 169 -58.16 27.15 -1.79
CA GLU A 169 -58.30 28.25 -2.76
C GLU A 169 -57.01 29.10 -2.84
N LEU A 170 -56.51 29.23 -4.08
CA LEU A 170 -55.39 30.10 -4.47
C LEU A 170 -55.81 31.59 -4.33
N PRO A 171 -54.86 32.53 -4.18
CA PRO A 171 -54.48 33.23 -5.40
C PRO A 171 -53.00 33.61 -5.52
N VAL A 172 -52.63 33.75 -6.79
CA VAL A 172 -51.42 34.34 -7.36
C VAL A 172 -51.18 35.77 -6.86
N VAL A 173 -49.93 36.13 -6.56
CA VAL A 173 -49.46 37.51 -6.65
C VAL A 173 -47.97 37.55 -7.06
N THR A 174 -47.75 38.30 -8.13
CA THR A 174 -46.52 38.55 -8.90
C THR A 174 -45.44 39.29 -8.10
N PRO A 175 -44.14 39.13 -8.43
CA PRO A 175 -43.07 39.94 -7.84
C PRO A 175 -43.02 41.36 -8.44
N LYS A 176 -42.52 42.33 -7.65
CA LYS A 176 -42.13 43.67 -8.10
C LYS A 176 -40.62 43.72 -8.32
#